data_AF-A0AB72X1D5-F1
#
_entry.id   AF-A0AB72X1D5-F1
#
_cell.length_a   1.000
_cell.length_b   1.000
_cell.length_c   1.000
_cell.angle_alpha   90.00
_cell.angle_beta   90.00
_cell.angle_gamma   90.00
#
_symmetry.space_group_name_H-M   'P 1'
#
loop_
_entity.id
_entity.type
_entity.pdbx_description
1 polymer ?
#
loop_
_entity_poly.entity_id
_entity_poly.type
_entity_poly.pdbx_seq_one_letter_code
_entity_poly.pdbx_strand_id
1 'polypeptide(L)'
;MAKYFATLTETGEAKMARTLVSNKMVPLTEMAVGDGGIDGGADADVMPSAAQRALVRERHRRPLNRLVRDEKNPSIVIAEVYLPEEVGGWWSRELGLYDEDGELFAVANVPPSYKPVLAEGSGRGQFFRMMLIHKAAGNIVLKIDPAVVVATREYVDEQVTAVRMAVTGDADKRYATKESVAALSRHVDEVHEIAADALPRLGGDVSGPINLKGPAVELQLTDTQQPITLGRFRLVSSGGHLIIDRNTAEDGSFSTYVRAFTMDGNGNMATPAGIVADLFKTRANVNLPAYNDDGRGFLEFGGDTVIWRLYMAGPSGNLFLSGYNVDGSYKHSPFYIDYASGTFNFASRPAFNGATPWDSANLPNPLTTDGGWLAAQRGFNFGVGYGRYALQVSANGTDSIGGAFVEWNANRTPALQIDCPWNQAAYMGIRWTQWGMRHLAAIDCYAGGSDATVPYISMHVGGRANAFTFNGNGDLEAQGAIRAGSGGGILAGNGNVYMSWAGQWLSTYLTGLAGGKAGAGAICQWNTEITEFGGVSTGSSSGQADLPAPYVLVGLRNGFYTHYLRAVQLRNQ
;
A
#
# COMPACT_ATOMS: atom_id res chain seq x y z
N MET A 1 10.26 32.26 87.55
CA MET A 1 11.29 31.56 86.75
C MET A 1 10.78 31.43 85.32
N ALA A 2 11.67 31.45 84.32
CA ALA A 2 11.30 31.15 82.95
C ALA A 2 10.85 29.67 82.85
N LYS A 3 9.78 29.39 82.08
CA LYS A 3 9.25 28.04 81.91
C LYS A 3 10.25 27.08 81.25
N TYR A 4 11.09 27.61 80.37
CA TYR A 4 12.17 26.89 79.71
C TYR A 4 13.48 27.62 79.94
N PHE A 5 14.52 26.89 80.36
CA PHE A 5 15.82 27.45 80.69
C PHE A 5 16.93 26.40 80.53
N ALA A 6 18.16 26.87 80.46
CA ALA A 6 19.36 26.04 80.53
C ALA A 6 20.08 26.31 81.86
N THR A 7 20.64 25.26 82.46
CA THR A 7 21.50 25.36 83.63
C THR A 7 22.82 24.62 83.40
N LEU A 8 23.90 25.12 84.00
CA LEU A 8 25.13 24.35 84.09
C LEU A 8 24.91 23.14 85.00
N THR A 9 25.55 22.03 84.67
CA THR A 9 25.71 20.92 85.60
C THR A 9 26.84 21.23 86.58
N GLU A 10 26.91 20.52 87.70
CA GLU A 10 28.03 20.60 88.65
C GLU A 10 29.37 20.31 87.93
N THR A 11 29.36 19.40 86.95
CA THR A 11 30.52 19.10 86.10
C THR A 11 30.89 20.31 85.23
N GLY A 12 29.92 20.92 84.57
CA GLY A 12 30.14 22.10 83.73
C GLY A 12 30.61 23.32 84.53
N GLU A 13 30.04 23.53 85.72
CA GLU A 13 30.44 24.58 86.64
C GLU A 13 31.86 24.34 87.18
N ALA A 14 32.21 23.10 87.55
CA ALA A 14 33.56 22.74 87.95
C ALA A 14 34.59 22.94 86.82
N LYS A 15 34.24 22.59 85.57
CA LYS A 15 35.10 22.84 84.40
C LYS A 15 35.26 24.34 84.14
N MET A 16 34.17 25.12 84.22
CA MET A 16 34.23 26.58 84.15
C MET A 16 35.12 27.18 85.24
N ALA A 17 34.98 26.75 86.49
CA ALA A 17 35.84 27.22 87.59
C ALA A 17 37.33 26.89 87.36
N ARG A 18 37.65 25.71 86.80
CA ARG A 18 39.03 25.33 86.46
C ARG A 18 39.62 26.15 85.33
N THR A 19 38.82 26.64 84.38
CA THR A 19 39.32 27.50 83.29
C THR A 19 39.85 28.85 83.80
N LEU A 20 39.27 29.40 84.87
CA LEU A 20 39.73 30.65 85.52
C LEU A 20 41.13 30.51 86.14
N VAL A 21 41.52 29.30 86.54
CA VAL A 21 42.81 29.02 87.19
C VAL A 21 43.86 28.53 86.19
N SER A 22 43.46 27.70 85.23
CA SER A 22 44.37 27.03 84.28
C SER A 22 44.54 27.75 82.95
N ASN A 23 43.71 28.76 82.67
CA ASN A 23 43.63 29.46 81.37
C ASN A 23 43.38 28.51 80.16
N LYS A 24 42.96 27.27 80.41
CA LYS A 24 42.58 26.29 79.38
C LYS A 24 41.08 26.40 79.17
N MET A 25 40.68 26.78 77.96
CA MET A 25 39.26 26.93 77.59
C MET A 25 38.55 25.56 77.46
N VAL A 26 37.23 25.52 77.69
CA VAL A 26 36.42 24.29 77.52
C VAL A 26 35.89 24.21 76.08
N PRO A 27 36.26 23.19 75.29
CA PRO A 27 35.66 22.96 73.97
C PRO A 27 34.35 22.19 74.09
N LEU A 28 33.27 22.79 73.58
CA LEU A 28 31.96 22.14 73.48
C LEU A 28 31.80 21.60 72.05
N THR A 29 31.46 20.32 71.92
CA THR A 29 31.59 19.60 70.66
C THR A 29 30.26 19.06 70.16
N GLU A 30 29.40 18.59 71.07
CA GLU A 30 28.17 17.88 70.72
C GLU A 30 26.97 18.39 71.50
N MET A 31 25.80 18.30 70.88
CA MET A 31 24.52 18.45 71.56
C MET A 31 23.68 17.20 71.37
N ALA A 32 23.10 16.72 72.47
CA ALA A 32 22.11 15.66 72.44
C ALA A 32 20.71 16.20 72.69
N VAL A 33 19.74 15.53 72.08
CA VAL A 33 18.30 15.78 72.23
C VAL A 33 17.68 14.53 72.84
N GLY A 34 16.88 14.72 73.88
CA GLY A 34 16.17 13.66 74.57
C GLY A 34 14.67 13.92 74.63
N ASP A 35 13.92 12.88 74.95
CA ASP A 35 12.47 12.93 75.08
C ASP A 35 11.97 12.94 76.53
N GLY A 36 12.91 12.96 77.49
CA GLY A 36 12.61 13.05 78.91
C GLY A 36 12.19 11.73 79.58
N GLY A 37 12.33 10.59 78.89
CA GLY A 37 11.88 9.29 79.43
C GLY A 37 10.36 9.09 79.36
N ILE A 38 9.65 9.96 78.65
CA ILE A 38 8.20 9.99 78.55
C ILE A 38 7.76 9.43 77.20
N ASP A 39 7.08 8.29 77.22
CA ASP A 39 6.45 7.71 76.03
C ASP A 39 5.04 8.29 75.80
N GLY A 40 4.73 8.60 74.54
CA GLY A 40 3.47 9.24 74.16
C GLY A 40 3.44 10.76 74.36
N GLY A 41 2.41 11.41 73.82
CA GLY A 41 2.22 12.86 73.85
C GLY A 41 1.82 13.44 75.22
N ALA A 42 2.25 12.83 76.32
CA ALA A 42 1.98 13.34 77.66
C ALA A 42 2.76 14.64 77.92
N ASP A 43 2.07 15.62 78.51
CA ASP A 43 2.65 16.89 78.98
C ASP A 43 3.23 16.70 80.38
N ALA A 44 4.48 16.28 80.45
CA ALA A 44 5.27 16.32 81.67
C ALA A 44 6.55 17.14 81.41
N ASP A 45 6.78 18.13 82.27
CA ASP A 45 7.92 19.02 82.15
C ASP A 45 9.18 18.34 82.71
N VAL A 46 10.19 18.14 81.87
CA VAL A 46 11.54 17.77 82.32
C VAL A 46 12.18 19.01 82.93
N MET A 47 12.56 18.96 84.20
CA MET A 47 13.20 20.07 84.89
C MET A 47 14.72 19.91 84.91
N PRO A 48 15.49 20.83 84.29
CA PRO A 48 16.94 20.79 84.31
C PRO A 48 17.48 20.91 85.74
N SER A 49 18.42 20.04 86.12
CA SER A 49 19.06 20.04 87.44
C SER A 49 20.58 20.04 87.32
N ALA A 50 21.25 20.83 88.17
CA ALA A 50 22.71 20.90 88.19
C ALA A 50 23.38 19.55 88.52
N ALA A 51 22.69 18.67 89.27
CA ALA A 51 23.21 17.35 89.62
C ALA A 51 23.15 16.34 88.44
N GLN A 52 22.56 16.70 87.30
CA GLN A 52 22.48 15.80 86.15
C GLN A 52 23.86 15.49 85.57
N ARG A 53 24.12 14.21 85.34
CA ARG A 53 25.32 13.73 84.61
C ARG A 53 25.01 13.21 83.21
N ALA A 54 23.74 13.00 82.91
CA ALA A 54 23.21 12.59 81.62
C ALA A 54 21.77 13.12 81.46
N LEU A 55 21.28 13.13 80.22
CA LEU A 55 19.86 13.34 79.93
C LEU A 55 19.00 12.19 80.51
N VAL A 56 17.73 12.47 80.81
CA VAL A 56 16.81 11.46 81.36
C VAL A 56 16.64 10.29 80.37
N ARG A 57 16.46 10.61 79.08
CA ARG A 57 16.54 9.64 77.99
C ARG A 57 16.99 10.31 76.69
N GLU A 58 18.27 10.16 76.40
CA GLU A 58 18.87 10.62 75.15
C GLU A 58 18.31 9.83 73.95
N ARG A 59 17.89 10.55 72.90
CA ARG A 59 17.41 9.95 71.64
C ARG A 59 18.40 10.09 70.51
N HIS A 60 19.10 11.22 70.45
CA HIS A 60 20.07 11.47 69.39
C HIS A 60 21.13 12.50 69.82
N ARG A 61 22.37 12.31 69.37
CA ARG A 61 23.51 13.21 69.63
C ARG A 61 24.25 13.49 68.34
N ARG A 62 24.62 14.75 68.11
CA ARG A 62 25.42 15.17 66.95
C ARG A 62 26.42 16.27 67.30
N PRO A 63 27.46 16.43 66.47
CA PRO A 63 28.29 17.63 66.47
C PRO A 63 27.47 18.91 66.31
N LEU A 64 27.90 19.98 66.97
CA LEU A 64 27.26 21.30 66.88
C LEU A 64 27.38 21.88 65.47
N ASN A 65 26.28 22.44 64.95
CA ASN A 65 26.28 23.19 63.69
C ASN A 65 26.73 24.64 63.91
N ARG A 66 26.44 25.20 65.09
CA ARG A 66 26.84 26.56 65.44
C ARG A 66 27.11 26.64 66.93
N LEU A 67 28.21 27.29 67.29
CA LEU A 67 28.52 27.71 68.65
C LEU A 67 29.04 29.14 68.61
N VAL A 68 28.25 30.09 69.11
CA VAL A 68 28.58 31.53 69.08
C VAL A 68 28.22 32.20 70.40
N ARG A 69 28.82 33.37 70.66
CA ARG A 69 28.35 34.27 71.72
C ARG A 69 27.30 35.21 71.15
N ASP A 70 26.31 35.57 71.97
CA ASP A 70 25.35 36.59 71.58
C ASP A 70 26.05 37.96 71.46
N GLU A 71 25.81 38.64 70.35
CA GLU A 71 26.45 39.92 70.03
C GLU A 71 26.01 41.04 70.97
N LYS A 72 24.79 40.97 71.52
CA LYS A 72 24.21 41.98 72.41
C LYS A 72 24.52 41.68 73.87
N ASN A 73 24.70 40.40 74.22
CA ASN A 73 25.06 39.98 75.56
C ASN A 73 26.12 38.86 75.53
N PRO A 74 27.42 39.20 75.63
CA PRO A 74 28.52 38.22 75.60
C PRO A 74 28.49 37.17 76.73
N SER A 75 27.64 37.34 77.75
CA SER A 75 27.40 36.34 78.80
C SER A 75 26.49 35.19 78.34
N ILE A 76 25.91 35.30 77.14
CA ILE A 76 25.06 34.29 76.52
C ILE A 76 25.85 33.54 75.46
N VAL A 77 25.87 32.22 75.58
CA VAL A 77 26.42 31.31 74.59
C VAL A 77 25.25 30.58 73.92
N ILE A 78 25.24 30.64 72.60
CA ILE A 78 24.23 30.02 71.74
C ILE A 78 24.88 28.79 71.09
N ALA A 79 24.37 27.62 71.41
CA ALA A 79 24.70 26.37 70.75
C ALA A 79 23.51 25.91 69.91
N GLU A 80 23.74 25.54 68.65
CA GLU A 80 22.72 25.05 67.73
C GLU A 80 23.13 23.72 67.12
N VAL A 81 22.16 22.81 67.00
CA VAL A 81 22.29 21.53 66.30
C VAL A 81 21.13 21.34 65.36
N TYR A 82 21.41 20.87 64.15
CA TYR A 82 20.43 20.52 63.14
C TYR A 82 20.18 19.01 63.14
N LEU A 83 18.92 18.61 63.20
CA LEU A 83 18.51 17.23 62.96
C LEU A 83 17.84 17.16 61.56
N PRO A 84 18.36 16.33 60.64
CA PRO A 84 17.83 16.21 59.30
C PRO A 84 16.51 15.42 59.31
N GLU A 85 15.87 15.27 58.15
CA GLU A 85 14.52 14.71 58.03
C GLU A 85 14.44 13.20 58.30
N GLU A 86 15.56 12.49 58.27
CA GLU A 86 15.66 11.05 58.53
C GLU A 86 15.76 10.72 60.03
N VAL A 87 16.06 11.72 60.87
CA VAL A 87 16.24 11.55 62.32
C VAL A 87 15.06 12.15 63.08
N GLY A 88 14.26 11.28 63.70
CA GLY A 88 13.02 11.67 64.40
C GLY A 88 12.17 10.47 64.79
N GLY A 89 10.85 10.63 64.81
CA GLY A 89 9.88 9.62 65.27
C GLY A 89 9.63 9.69 66.79
N TRP A 90 10.01 10.80 67.44
CA TRP A 90 9.90 11.00 68.88
C TRP A 90 9.70 12.48 69.22
N TRP A 91 9.25 12.73 70.46
CA TRP A 91 9.01 14.07 70.99
C TRP A 91 10.29 14.62 71.62
N SER A 92 10.72 15.84 71.28
CA SER A 92 11.86 16.49 71.94
C SER A 92 11.40 17.23 73.20
N ARG A 93 12.11 17.05 74.32
CA ARG A 93 11.79 17.71 75.61
C ARG A 93 13.01 18.19 76.40
N GLU A 94 14.17 17.60 76.17
CA GLU A 94 15.42 17.98 76.85
C GLU A 94 16.59 18.10 75.85
N LEU A 95 17.54 18.98 76.17
CA LEU A 95 18.78 19.18 75.45
C LEU A 95 19.96 19.06 76.41
N GLY A 96 21.02 18.40 75.96
CA GLY A 96 22.28 18.24 76.70
C GLY A 96 23.44 18.73 75.87
N LEU A 97 24.27 19.60 76.43
CA LEU A 97 25.47 20.12 75.79
C LEU A 97 26.68 19.41 76.38
N TYR A 98 27.54 18.86 75.52
CA TYR A 98 28.67 18.02 75.91
C TYR A 98 30.00 18.62 75.45
N ASP A 99 31.03 18.36 76.23
CA ASP A 99 32.41 18.74 75.89
C ASP A 99 33.19 17.63 75.17
N GLU A 100 34.45 17.91 74.83
CA GLU A 100 35.34 16.95 74.15
C GLU A 100 35.58 15.64 74.91
N ASP A 101 35.43 15.65 76.24
CA ASP A 101 35.56 14.45 77.08
C ASP A 101 34.25 13.64 77.15
N GLY A 102 33.19 14.13 76.49
CA GLY A 102 31.86 13.52 76.49
C GLY A 102 31.08 13.74 77.79
N GLU A 103 31.50 14.67 78.66
CA GLU A 103 30.82 14.97 79.91
C GLU A 103 29.69 15.99 79.71
N LEU A 104 28.56 15.80 80.41
CA LEU A 104 27.41 16.71 80.30
C LEU A 104 27.75 18.04 80.97
N PHE A 105 27.90 19.08 80.16
CA PHE A 105 28.31 20.42 80.58
C PHE A 105 27.11 21.30 80.97
N ALA A 106 26.03 21.25 80.20
CA ALA A 106 24.81 21.99 80.48
C ALA A 106 23.57 21.19 80.05
N VAL A 107 22.46 21.42 80.74
CA VAL A 107 21.18 20.77 80.45
C VAL A 107 20.08 21.83 80.34
N ALA A 108 19.17 21.64 79.40
CA ALA A 108 18.04 22.54 79.17
C ALA A 108 16.76 21.76 78.89
N ASN A 109 15.62 22.37 79.21
CA ASN A 109 14.31 21.88 78.81
C ASN A 109 13.79 22.67 77.61
N VAL A 110 13.03 22.01 76.73
CA VAL A 110 12.42 22.62 75.55
C VAL A 110 10.92 22.32 75.50
N PRO A 111 10.11 23.17 74.85
CA PRO A 111 8.71 22.87 74.62
C PRO A 111 8.53 21.51 73.93
N PRO A 112 7.60 20.65 74.39
CA PRO A 112 7.31 19.39 73.71
C PRO A 112 6.99 19.62 72.23
N SER A 113 7.79 19.02 71.35
CA SER A 113 7.62 19.12 69.90
C SER A 113 7.85 17.76 69.24
N TYR A 114 6.89 17.30 68.44
CA TYR A 114 7.06 16.07 67.67
C TYR A 114 7.91 16.34 66.43
N LYS A 115 8.95 15.53 66.23
CA LYS A 115 9.86 15.58 65.09
C LYS A 115 9.57 14.40 64.15
N PRO A 116 8.73 14.57 63.11
CA PRO A 116 8.37 13.48 62.23
C PRO A 116 9.52 13.12 61.28
N VAL A 117 9.49 11.88 60.77
CA VAL A 117 10.43 11.37 59.75
C VAL A 117 9.70 11.12 58.43
N LEU A 118 10.45 11.11 57.33
CA LEU A 118 9.88 10.90 55.99
C LEU A 118 9.06 9.59 55.87
N ALA A 119 9.45 8.54 56.59
CA ALA A 119 8.70 7.28 56.65
C ALA A 119 7.27 7.41 57.22
N GLU A 120 6.97 8.48 57.95
CA GLU A 120 5.64 8.80 58.49
C GLU A 120 4.82 9.68 57.54
N GLY A 121 5.31 9.92 56.31
CA GLY A 121 4.63 10.74 55.30
C GLY A 121 4.87 12.25 55.44
N SER A 122 5.70 12.69 56.39
CA SER A 122 6.08 14.09 56.58
C SER A 122 7.48 14.20 57.19
N GLY A 123 8.50 14.40 56.34
CA GLY A 123 9.87 14.68 56.80
C GLY A 123 10.03 16.16 57.16
N ARG A 124 10.58 16.47 58.34
CA ARG A 124 10.87 17.86 58.73
C ARG A 124 12.26 17.97 59.32
N GLY A 125 13.20 18.67 58.69
CA GLY A 125 14.45 19.07 59.34
C GLY A 125 14.20 20.11 60.44
N GLN A 126 14.92 20.06 61.56
CA GLN A 126 14.70 20.97 62.69
C GLN A 126 16.00 21.37 63.38
N PHE A 127 16.14 22.66 63.67
CA PHE A 127 17.20 23.18 64.52
C PHE A 127 16.77 23.20 65.99
N PHE A 128 17.63 22.73 66.86
CA PHE A 128 17.53 22.89 68.31
C PHE A 128 18.58 23.89 68.77
N ARG A 129 18.16 24.82 69.62
CA ARG A 129 18.98 25.94 70.09
C ARG A 129 18.98 25.96 71.61
N MET A 130 20.17 25.88 72.21
CA MET A 130 20.37 26.07 73.65
C MET A 130 21.03 27.42 73.89
N MET A 131 20.44 28.22 74.78
CA MET A 131 20.99 29.49 75.24
C MET A 131 21.47 29.34 76.68
N LEU A 132 22.78 29.39 76.88
CA LEU A 132 23.40 29.27 78.19
C LEU A 132 23.85 30.65 78.68
N ILE A 133 23.40 31.05 79.87
CA ILE A 133 23.76 32.34 80.48
C ILE A 133 24.72 32.08 81.63
N HIS A 134 25.97 32.54 81.52
CA HIS A 134 26.95 32.41 82.59
C HIS A 134 27.95 33.58 82.60
N LYS A 135 28.34 34.04 83.80
CA LYS A 135 29.25 35.19 83.96
C LYS A 135 30.65 34.95 83.39
N ALA A 136 31.05 33.68 83.20
CA ALA A 136 32.34 33.28 82.62
C ALA A 136 32.23 32.67 81.19
N ALA A 137 31.23 33.07 80.39
CA ALA A 137 31.09 32.68 78.97
C ALA A 137 32.35 32.93 78.10
N GLY A 138 33.25 33.80 78.59
CA GLY A 138 34.58 34.09 78.05
C GLY A 138 35.51 32.88 77.85
N ASN A 139 35.28 31.79 78.58
CA ASN A 139 36.22 30.68 78.69
C ASN A 139 35.85 29.44 77.84
N ILE A 140 34.90 29.59 76.92
CA ILE A 140 34.46 28.53 75.99
C ILE A 140 35.16 28.69 74.63
N VAL A 141 35.69 27.59 74.08
CA VAL A 141 36.30 27.56 72.73
C VAL A 141 35.20 27.55 71.66
N LEU A 142 35.23 28.54 70.77
CA LEU A 142 34.38 28.61 69.58
C LEU A 142 35.09 27.93 68.41
N LYS A 143 34.84 26.63 68.20
CA LYS A 143 35.34 25.89 67.02
C LYS A 143 34.17 25.57 66.09
N ILE A 144 34.34 25.86 64.81
CA ILE A 144 33.43 25.44 63.73
C ILE A 144 34.21 24.45 62.86
N ASP A 145 33.58 23.35 62.48
CA ASP A 145 34.03 22.47 61.40
C ASP A 145 33.31 22.92 60.10
N PRO A 146 34.02 23.45 59.09
CA PRO A 146 33.42 24.00 57.89
C PRO A 146 32.86 22.93 56.92
N ALA A 147 33.01 21.63 57.19
CA ALA A 147 32.53 20.58 56.29
C ALA A 147 31.01 20.29 56.37
N VAL A 148 30.26 20.97 57.26
CA VAL A 148 28.81 20.70 57.47
C VAL A 148 28.00 21.99 57.48
N VAL A 149 28.05 22.76 56.40
CA VAL A 149 27.13 23.89 56.19
C VAL A 149 26.54 23.83 54.79
N VAL A 150 25.21 23.67 54.73
CA VAL A 150 24.42 23.97 53.54
C VAL A 150 24.32 25.50 53.47
N ALA A 151 25.12 26.12 52.61
CA ALA A 151 25.07 27.56 52.39
C ALA A 151 24.05 27.89 51.30
N THR A 152 23.15 28.84 51.57
CA THR A 152 22.29 29.43 50.54
C THR A 152 23.11 30.38 49.67
N ARG A 153 22.72 30.55 48.39
CA ARG A 153 23.44 31.40 47.43
C ARG A 153 23.57 32.86 47.90
N GLU A 154 22.56 33.35 48.61
CA GLU A 154 22.55 34.69 49.21
C GLU A 154 23.66 34.86 50.27
N TYR A 155 23.96 33.81 51.05
CA TYR A 155 25.10 33.81 51.97
C TYR A 155 26.44 33.85 51.22
N VAL A 156 26.55 33.16 50.08
CA VAL A 156 27.77 33.20 49.25
C VAL A 156 27.97 34.59 48.64
N ASP A 157 26.91 35.21 48.10
CA ASP A 157 26.98 36.56 47.52
C ASP A 157 27.27 37.63 48.60
N GLU A 158 26.72 37.48 49.81
CA GLU A 158 27.05 38.34 50.95
C GLU A 158 28.50 38.16 51.42
N GLN A 159 29.02 36.92 51.48
CA GLN A 159 30.42 36.68 51.85
C GLN A 159 31.40 37.18 50.79
N VAL A 160 31.10 37.02 49.50
CA VAL A 160 31.91 37.58 48.40
C VAL A 160 31.91 39.11 48.46
N THR A 161 30.77 39.72 48.75
CA THR A 161 30.67 41.17 48.96
C THR A 161 31.45 41.61 50.20
N ALA A 162 31.37 40.86 51.30
CA ALA A 162 32.11 41.13 52.53
C ALA A 162 33.63 40.99 52.35
N VAL A 163 34.09 39.98 51.61
CA VAL A 163 35.51 39.82 51.23
C VAL A 163 35.96 40.97 50.34
N ARG A 164 35.13 41.39 49.37
CA ARG A 164 35.43 42.55 48.50
C ARG A 164 35.52 43.84 49.30
N MET A 165 34.65 44.03 50.30
CA MET A 165 34.70 45.19 51.20
C MET A 165 35.89 45.14 52.17
N ALA A 166 36.26 43.97 52.68
CA ALA A 166 37.44 43.78 53.53
C ALA A 166 38.74 44.06 52.76
N VAL A 167 38.82 43.64 51.48
CA VAL A 167 40.00 43.89 50.62
C VAL A 167 40.14 45.36 50.23
N THR A 168 39.05 46.13 50.12
CA THR A 168 39.11 47.60 49.90
C THR A 168 39.24 48.43 51.17
N GLY A 169 38.90 47.89 52.35
CA GLY A 169 38.96 48.59 53.63
C GLY A 169 40.31 48.48 54.36
N ASP A 170 41.05 47.38 54.15
CA ASP A 170 42.34 47.11 54.83
C ASP A 170 43.58 47.22 53.92
N ALA A 171 43.43 47.70 52.67
CA ALA A 171 44.55 47.98 51.78
C ALA A 171 45.54 49.06 52.30
N ASP A 172 45.22 49.72 53.41
CA ASP A 172 46.05 50.77 54.02
C ASP A 172 46.76 50.38 55.33
N LYS A 173 46.68 49.12 55.80
CA LYS A 173 47.35 48.71 57.06
C LYS A 173 48.18 47.44 56.93
N ARG A 174 49.46 47.68 56.59
CA ARG A 174 50.68 46.86 56.80
C ARG A 174 50.99 45.78 55.73
N TYR A 175 51.83 46.19 54.77
CA TYR A 175 52.76 45.39 53.94
C TYR A 175 52.17 44.37 52.94
N ALA A 176 51.42 44.83 51.94
CA ALA A 176 51.18 44.08 50.70
C ALA A 176 51.71 44.87 49.49
N THR A 177 52.64 44.29 48.71
CA THR A 177 53.12 44.88 47.45
C THR A 177 52.01 44.95 46.39
N LYS A 178 52.08 45.89 45.43
CA LYS A 178 51.10 45.98 44.32
C LYS A 178 50.87 44.63 43.61
N GLU A 179 51.92 43.79 43.52
CA GLU A 179 51.84 42.46 42.92
C GLU A 179 51.03 41.46 43.75
N SER A 180 51.09 41.50 45.08
CA SER A 180 50.30 40.59 45.92
C SER A 180 48.81 40.94 45.93
N VAL A 181 48.47 42.23 45.81
CA VAL A 181 47.08 42.68 45.64
C VAL A 181 46.55 42.31 44.25
N ALA A 182 47.37 42.45 43.20
CA ALA A 182 47.01 42.06 41.84
C ALA A 182 46.93 40.53 41.66
N ALA A 183 47.73 39.75 42.39
CA ALA A 183 47.66 38.30 42.41
C ALA A 183 46.40 37.80 43.15
N LEU A 184 46.06 38.43 44.29
CA LEU A 184 44.84 38.09 45.02
C LEU A 184 43.57 38.49 44.24
N SER A 185 43.57 39.64 43.55
CA SER A 185 42.45 40.03 42.69
C SER A 185 42.25 39.04 41.54
N ARG A 186 43.32 38.59 40.88
CA ARG A 186 43.24 37.54 39.86
C ARG A 186 42.71 36.22 40.41
N HIS A 187 43.11 35.85 41.63
CA HIS A 187 42.62 34.63 42.27
C HIS A 187 41.13 34.75 42.64
N VAL A 188 40.67 35.94 43.04
CA VAL A 188 39.24 36.21 43.26
C VAL A 188 38.46 36.15 41.94
N ASP A 189 39.02 36.69 40.85
CA ASP A 189 38.41 36.62 39.51
C ASP A 189 38.35 35.16 39.00
N GLU A 190 39.41 34.38 39.21
CA GLU A 190 39.45 32.94 38.90
C GLU A 190 38.42 32.14 39.72
N VAL A 191 38.30 32.42 41.02
CA VAL A 191 37.28 31.79 41.88
C VAL A 191 35.86 32.22 41.46
N HIS A 192 35.68 33.46 41.00
CA HIS A 192 34.42 33.95 40.47
C HIS A 192 34.06 33.27 39.14
N GLU A 193 35.02 33.05 38.24
CA GLU A 193 34.79 32.29 37.01
C GLU A 193 34.52 30.82 37.28
N ILE A 194 35.24 30.18 38.21
CA ILE A 194 34.97 28.79 38.62
C ILE A 194 33.58 28.67 39.25
N ALA A 195 33.16 29.64 40.06
CA ALA A 195 31.80 29.71 40.60
C ALA A 195 30.76 29.96 39.50
N ALA A 196 31.07 30.79 38.50
CA ALA A 196 30.19 31.07 37.36
C ALA A 196 30.02 29.85 36.43
N ASP A 197 31.05 29.01 36.28
CA ASP A 197 31.00 27.78 35.48
C ASP A 197 30.36 26.60 36.25
N ALA A 198 30.45 26.60 37.58
CA ALA A 198 29.86 25.55 38.43
C ALA A 198 28.36 25.72 38.71
N LEU A 199 27.77 26.89 38.41
CA LEU A 199 26.35 27.17 38.62
C LEU A 199 25.58 26.97 37.30
N PRO A 200 24.42 26.27 37.28
CA PRO A 200 23.65 26.06 36.05
C PRO A 200 23.30 27.40 35.41
N ARG A 201 23.89 27.69 34.25
CA ARG A 201 23.52 28.83 33.40
C ARG A 201 22.09 28.61 32.93
N LEU A 202 21.22 29.60 33.19
CA LEU A 202 20.06 29.79 32.32
C LEU A 202 20.59 30.02 30.90
N GLY A 203 20.26 29.12 29.98
CA GLY A 203 20.69 29.15 28.58
C GLY A 203 22.05 28.49 28.34
N GLY A 204 22.00 27.25 27.82
CA GLY A 204 23.15 26.48 27.32
C GLY A 204 22.67 25.23 26.58
N ASP A 205 23.48 24.71 25.66
CA ASP A 205 23.17 23.49 24.92
C ASP A 205 23.32 22.26 25.83
N VAL A 206 22.26 21.47 25.99
CA VAL A 206 22.33 20.19 26.70
C VAL A 206 22.82 19.11 25.74
N SER A 207 24.07 18.67 25.89
CA SER A 207 24.62 17.53 25.16
C SER A 207 24.68 16.28 26.05
N GLY A 208 24.06 15.18 25.61
CA GLY A 208 24.06 13.89 26.33
C GLY A 208 22.65 13.39 26.69
N PRO A 209 22.51 12.15 27.22
CA PRO A 209 21.22 11.59 27.59
C PRO A 209 20.62 12.27 28.82
N ILE A 210 19.43 12.85 28.68
CA ILE A 210 18.62 13.37 29.80
C ILE A 210 17.86 12.18 30.40
N ASN A 211 18.12 11.86 31.67
CA ASN A 211 17.53 10.72 32.36
C ASN A 211 16.41 11.17 33.31
N LEU A 212 15.15 11.00 32.89
CA LEU A 212 13.96 11.38 33.68
C LEU A 212 13.51 10.21 34.57
N LYS A 213 14.11 10.05 35.76
CA LYS A 213 13.77 8.99 36.73
C LYS A 213 12.99 9.54 37.93
N GLY A 214 11.79 9.00 38.16
CA GLY A 214 10.94 9.33 39.31
C GLY A 214 9.44 9.31 38.94
N PRO A 215 8.53 9.33 39.93
CA PRO A 215 7.09 9.21 39.68
C PRO A 215 6.45 10.42 38.98
N ALA A 216 7.17 11.57 38.89
CA ALA A 216 6.67 12.80 38.27
C ALA A 216 7.82 13.71 37.80
N VAL A 217 8.62 13.26 36.83
CA VAL A 217 9.68 14.10 36.23
C VAL A 217 9.23 14.62 34.87
N GLU A 218 9.31 15.95 34.69
CA GLU A 218 8.82 16.67 33.51
C GLU A 218 9.96 17.49 32.88
N LEU A 219 10.10 17.42 31.55
CA LEU A 219 10.93 18.35 30.79
C LEU A 219 10.01 19.42 30.16
N GLN A 220 10.17 20.67 30.59
CA GLN A 220 9.36 21.80 30.13
C GLN A 220 10.05 22.56 29.00
N LEU A 221 9.34 22.76 27.90
CA LEU A 221 9.78 23.59 26.78
C LEU A 221 8.97 24.89 26.81
N THR A 222 9.64 25.98 27.17
CA THR A 222 9.04 27.32 27.22
C THR A 222 9.57 28.16 26.05
N ASP A 223 8.68 28.60 25.17
CA ASP A 223 9.01 29.62 24.19
C ASP A 223 9.00 30.99 24.87
N THR A 224 10.15 31.66 24.93
CA THR A 224 10.30 32.97 25.58
C THR A 224 9.78 34.14 24.73
N GLN A 225 9.34 33.90 23.48
CA GLN A 225 8.83 34.94 22.58
C GLN A 225 7.30 35.06 22.55
N GLN A 226 6.56 34.15 23.18
CA GLN A 226 5.10 34.18 23.29
C GLN A 226 4.67 34.53 24.72
N PRO A 227 3.52 35.22 24.94
CA PRO A 227 2.98 35.43 26.27
C PRO A 227 2.86 34.09 27.01
N ILE A 228 3.46 34.04 28.20
CA ILE A 228 3.75 32.85 29.04
C ILE A 228 2.55 31.94 29.35
N THR A 229 1.32 32.38 29.06
CA THR A 229 0.08 31.87 29.62
C THR A 229 -0.55 30.70 28.87
N LEU A 230 -0.39 30.57 27.54
CA LEU A 230 -1.02 29.51 26.74
C LEU A 230 -0.07 28.90 25.71
N GLY A 231 -0.03 27.56 25.64
CA GLY A 231 0.64 26.84 24.54
C GLY A 231 2.04 26.28 24.83
N ARG A 232 2.48 26.23 26.09
CA ARG A 232 3.67 25.52 26.58
C ARG A 232 3.55 24.01 26.35
N PHE A 233 4.69 23.38 26.08
CA PHE A 233 4.79 21.93 25.95
C PHE A 233 5.52 21.33 27.14
N ARG A 234 5.04 20.15 27.56
CA ARG A 234 5.76 19.30 28.50
C ARG A 234 5.97 17.92 27.94
N LEU A 235 7.10 17.32 28.30
CA LEU A 235 7.38 15.91 28.07
C LEU A 235 7.39 15.20 29.42
N VAL A 236 6.53 14.20 29.57
CA VAL A 236 6.35 13.42 30.79
C VAL A 236 6.60 11.95 30.50
N SER A 237 7.39 11.30 31.35
CA SER A 237 7.49 9.84 31.40
C SER A 237 6.59 9.35 32.54
N SER A 238 5.47 8.71 32.22
CA SER A 238 4.53 8.21 33.24
C SER A 238 3.87 6.92 32.80
N GLY A 239 3.76 5.95 33.71
CA GLY A 239 3.08 4.67 33.47
C GLY A 239 3.68 3.82 32.33
N GLY A 240 4.96 4.01 31.99
CA GLY A 240 5.58 3.35 30.84
C GLY A 240 5.30 4.02 29.49
N HIS A 241 4.71 5.21 29.51
CA HIS A 241 4.46 6.02 28.32
C HIS A 241 5.35 7.27 28.28
N LEU A 242 5.78 7.64 27.08
CA LEU A 242 6.28 8.98 26.77
C LEU A 242 5.10 9.84 26.31
N ILE A 243 4.80 10.89 27.04
CA ILE A 243 3.63 11.76 26.82
C ILE A 243 4.11 13.17 26.50
N ILE A 244 3.55 13.78 25.46
CA ILE A 244 3.68 15.22 25.18
C ILE A 244 2.33 15.89 25.35
N ASP A 245 2.21 16.81 26.30
CA ASP A 245 1.01 17.60 26.53
C ASP A 245 1.25 19.07 26.23
N ARG A 246 0.20 19.76 25.77
CA ARG A 246 0.14 21.21 25.62
C ARG A 246 -0.79 21.78 26.69
N ASN A 247 -0.34 22.77 27.46
CA ASN A 247 -1.22 23.42 28.43
C ASN A 247 -2.31 24.23 27.71
N THR A 248 -3.50 24.24 28.29
CA THR A 248 -4.63 25.06 27.81
C THR A 248 -5.21 25.97 28.88
N ALA A 249 -4.66 25.93 30.11
CA ALA A 249 -5.07 26.82 31.17
C ALA A 249 -4.44 28.21 30.98
N GLU A 250 -5.24 29.27 31.17
CA GLU A 250 -4.80 30.67 31.03
C GLU A 250 -3.74 31.06 32.07
N ASP A 251 -3.66 30.34 33.19
CA ASP A 251 -2.68 30.55 34.25
C ASP A 251 -1.32 29.87 33.96
N GLY A 252 -1.16 29.24 32.80
CA GLY A 252 0.06 28.52 32.44
C GLY A 252 0.18 27.12 33.07
N SER A 253 -0.76 26.70 33.93
CA SER A 253 -0.74 25.39 34.57
C SER A 253 -1.17 24.27 33.61
N PHE A 254 -0.71 23.05 33.87
CA PHE A 254 -1.19 21.85 33.16
C PHE A 254 -2.40 21.20 33.86
N SER A 255 -3.15 21.97 34.67
CA SER A 255 -4.41 21.51 35.29
C SER A 255 -5.46 21.15 34.23
N THR A 256 -5.43 21.87 33.10
CA THR A 256 -6.11 21.50 31.86
C THR A 256 -5.08 21.45 30.74
N TYR A 257 -5.12 20.37 29.95
CA TYR A 257 -4.18 20.13 28.88
C TYR A 257 -4.82 19.42 27.71
N VAL A 258 -4.25 19.64 26.52
CA VAL A 258 -4.52 18.83 25.33
C VAL A 258 -3.32 17.93 25.13
N ARG A 259 -3.55 16.62 25.11
CA ARG A 259 -2.50 15.66 24.79
C ARG A 259 -2.14 15.80 23.31
N ALA A 260 -0.87 16.06 23.01
CA ALA A 260 -0.40 16.15 21.64
C ALA A 260 -0.14 14.74 21.07
N PHE A 261 0.59 13.91 21.82
CA PHE A 261 0.66 12.46 21.58
C PHE A 261 1.12 11.69 22.81
N THR A 262 0.89 10.38 22.81
CA THR A 262 1.49 9.42 23.74
C THR A 262 2.12 8.26 22.97
N MET A 263 3.27 7.77 23.43
CA MET A 263 3.92 6.55 22.98
C MET A 263 3.94 5.56 24.12
N ASP A 264 3.45 4.34 23.92
CA ASP A 264 3.57 3.27 24.92
C ASP A 264 4.94 2.57 24.88
N GLY A 265 5.19 1.71 25.86
CA GLY A 265 6.43 0.93 25.96
C GLY A 265 6.66 -0.07 24.82
N ASN A 266 5.65 -0.31 23.98
CA ASN A 266 5.74 -1.16 22.78
C ASN A 266 5.94 -0.33 21.50
N GLY A 267 6.01 1.01 21.60
CA GLY A 267 6.18 1.92 20.47
C GLY A 267 4.89 2.31 19.76
N ASN A 268 3.70 1.97 20.28
CA ASN A 268 2.44 2.43 19.72
C ASN A 268 2.22 3.91 20.02
N MET A 269 1.91 4.69 18.99
CA MET A 269 1.65 6.12 19.07
C MET A 269 0.15 6.41 19.02
N ALA A 270 -0.38 7.19 19.96
CA ALA A 270 -1.75 7.71 19.93
C ALA A 270 -1.76 9.24 19.95
N THR A 271 -2.46 9.85 18.99
CA THR A 271 -2.67 11.31 18.87
C THR A 271 -4.16 11.63 19.02
N PRO A 272 -4.57 12.58 19.87
CA PRO A 272 -5.99 12.94 20.04
C PRO A 272 -6.63 13.66 18.85
N ALA A 273 -5.82 14.18 17.92
CA ALA A 273 -6.27 14.68 16.61
C ALA A 273 -5.67 13.81 15.50
N GLY A 274 -6.41 13.64 14.40
CA GLY A 274 -5.95 12.85 13.26
C GLY A 274 -4.59 13.29 12.74
N ILE A 275 -3.78 12.34 12.30
CA ILE A 275 -2.49 12.62 11.66
C ILE A 275 -2.79 13.34 10.34
N VAL A 276 -2.49 14.65 10.28
CA VAL A 276 -2.68 15.46 9.06
C VAL A 276 -1.69 14.98 7.99
N ALA A 277 -2.19 14.79 6.78
CA ALA A 277 -1.70 13.89 5.72
C ALA A 277 -0.26 14.11 5.16
N ASP A 278 0.54 15.03 5.69
CA ASP A 278 1.88 15.35 5.15
C ASP A 278 3.06 14.65 5.85
N LEU A 279 2.81 13.82 6.87
CA LEU A 279 3.88 13.15 7.66
C LEU A 279 4.17 11.69 7.28
N PHE A 280 3.38 11.06 6.41
CA PHE A 280 3.75 9.75 5.83
C PHE A 280 4.61 9.95 4.58
N LYS A 281 5.87 10.38 4.76
CA LYS A 281 6.86 10.22 3.70
C LYS A 281 7.23 8.74 3.62
N THR A 282 6.70 8.05 2.62
CA THR A 282 7.15 6.70 2.26
C THR A 282 8.67 6.74 2.10
N ARG A 283 9.41 6.09 3.01
CA ARG A 283 10.81 5.80 2.75
C ARG A 283 10.87 4.86 1.54
N ALA A 284 11.87 5.02 0.68
CA ALA A 284 12.28 3.91 -0.18
C ALA A 284 12.54 2.69 0.72
N ASN A 285 11.95 1.54 0.39
CA ASN A 285 12.00 0.29 1.16
C ASN A 285 11.17 0.23 2.46
N VAL A 286 9.98 0.84 2.53
CA VAL A 286 8.95 0.31 3.45
C VAL A 286 8.51 -1.05 2.91
N ASN A 287 9.24 -2.09 3.30
CA ASN A 287 8.83 -3.47 3.08
C ASN A 287 7.56 -3.69 3.90
N LEU A 288 6.41 -3.61 3.23
CA LEU A 288 5.21 -4.29 3.70
C LEU A 288 5.61 -5.76 3.92
N PRO A 289 5.17 -6.43 5.00
CA PRO A 289 5.48 -7.82 5.24
C PRO A 289 5.23 -8.62 3.96
N ALA A 290 6.20 -9.43 3.54
CA ALA A 290 6.13 -10.19 2.27
C ALA A 290 4.91 -11.14 2.20
N TYR A 291 4.22 -11.31 3.33
CA TYR A 291 3.09 -12.18 3.48
C TYR A 291 2.32 -11.78 4.75
N ASN A 292 1.00 -11.62 4.64
CA ASN A 292 0.16 -11.38 5.79
C ASN A 292 -1.11 -12.24 5.77
N ASP A 293 -0.90 -13.54 5.95
CA ASP A 293 -1.96 -14.56 5.98
C ASP A 293 -2.86 -14.51 7.21
N ASP A 294 -2.54 -13.66 8.19
CA ASP A 294 -3.35 -13.49 9.39
C ASP A 294 -4.57 -12.58 9.17
N GLY A 295 -4.71 -11.97 7.98
CA GLY A 295 -5.80 -11.07 7.61
C GLY A 295 -5.77 -9.72 8.35
N ARG A 296 -4.64 -9.33 8.95
CA ARG A 296 -4.46 -8.07 9.69
C ARG A 296 -3.71 -7.04 8.83
N GLY A 297 -4.47 -6.33 7.98
CA GLY A 297 -3.99 -5.27 7.08
C GLY A 297 -2.83 -4.42 7.58
N PHE A 298 -1.90 -4.07 6.69
CA PHE A 298 -0.89 -3.05 6.99
C PHE A 298 -1.50 -1.64 7.01
N LEU A 299 -2.71 -1.49 6.45
CA LEU A 299 -3.55 -0.32 6.58
C LEU A 299 -4.97 -0.77 6.94
N GLU A 300 -5.49 -0.26 8.06
CA GLU A 300 -6.86 -0.48 8.53
C GLU A 300 -7.59 0.86 8.60
N PHE A 301 -8.80 0.93 8.06
CA PHE A 301 -9.64 2.14 8.05
C PHE A 301 -11.11 1.74 8.03
N GLY A 302 -11.99 2.53 8.62
CA GLY A 302 -13.41 2.16 8.72
C GLY A 302 -14.07 2.79 9.93
N GLY A 303 -15.28 2.35 10.24
CA GLY A 303 -16.07 2.83 11.37
C GLY A 303 -16.84 1.70 12.05
N ASP A 304 -17.82 2.06 12.86
CA ASP A 304 -18.52 1.16 13.79
C ASP A 304 -19.21 -0.06 13.14
N THR A 305 -19.39 -0.06 11.82
CA THR A 305 -20.12 -1.12 11.09
C THR A 305 -19.23 -2.00 10.21
N VAL A 306 -18.16 -1.45 9.63
CA VAL A 306 -17.22 -2.18 8.75
C VAL A 306 -15.83 -1.63 8.94
N ILE A 307 -14.89 -2.56 9.10
CA ILE A 307 -13.47 -2.32 9.13
C ILE A 307 -12.89 -2.77 7.78
N TRP A 308 -12.24 -1.88 7.06
CA TRP A 308 -11.53 -2.17 5.81
C TRP A 308 -10.06 -2.39 6.08
N ARG A 309 -9.50 -3.43 5.47
CA ARG A 309 -8.09 -3.79 5.56
C ARG A 309 -7.49 -3.93 4.17
N LEU A 310 -6.34 -3.30 3.97
CA LEU A 310 -5.47 -3.48 2.81
C LEU A 310 -4.30 -4.39 3.21
N TYR A 311 -4.14 -5.53 2.53
CA TYR A 311 -3.10 -6.53 2.80
C TYR A 311 -2.68 -7.30 1.55
N MET A 312 -1.56 -8.02 1.65
CA MET A 312 -1.12 -8.98 0.64
C MET A 312 -1.35 -10.41 1.15
N ALA A 313 -1.95 -11.28 0.33
CA ALA A 313 -2.25 -12.66 0.70
C ALA A 313 -2.07 -13.66 -0.44
N GLY A 314 -1.88 -14.93 -0.07
CA GLY A 314 -1.70 -16.05 -1.00
C GLY A 314 -0.28 -16.17 -1.58
N PRO A 315 0.05 -17.31 -2.23
CA PRO A 315 1.40 -17.66 -2.66
C PRO A 315 2.02 -16.70 -3.69
N SER A 316 1.18 -15.89 -4.34
CA SER A 316 1.61 -14.88 -5.32
C SER A 316 1.72 -13.47 -4.73
N GLY A 317 1.24 -13.21 -3.51
CA GLY A 317 1.29 -11.88 -2.90
C GLY A 317 0.30 -10.87 -3.50
N ASN A 318 -0.90 -11.31 -3.89
CA ASN A 318 -1.92 -10.42 -4.44
C ASN A 318 -2.33 -9.35 -3.41
N LEU A 319 -2.56 -8.10 -3.86
CA LEU A 319 -2.98 -7.01 -2.99
C LEU A 319 -4.51 -6.98 -2.88
N PHE A 320 -5.03 -7.27 -1.70
CA PHE A 320 -6.45 -7.32 -1.39
C PHE A 320 -6.91 -6.10 -0.60
N LEU A 321 -8.08 -5.56 -0.97
CA LEU A 321 -8.90 -4.74 -0.08
C LEU A 321 -10.09 -5.59 0.39
N SER A 322 -10.19 -5.84 1.70
CA SER A 322 -11.31 -6.60 2.27
C SER A 322 -12.00 -5.86 3.40
N GLY A 323 -13.32 -6.00 3.47
CA GLY A 323 -14.16 -5.56 4.57
C GLY A 323 -14.36 -6.69 5.58
N TYR A 324 -14.31 -6.33 6.86
CA TYR A 324 -14.56 -7.18 8.02
C TYR A 324 -15.65 -6.55 8.90
N ASN A 325 -16.41 -7.37 9.60
CA ASN A 325 -17.31 -6.90 10.66
C ASN A 325 -16.50 -6.47 11.89
N VAL A 326 -17.14 -5.73 12.81
CA VAL A 326 -16.51 -5.26 14.06
C VAL A 326 -16.02 -6.39 14.96
N ASP A 327 -16.60 -7.59 14.85
CA ASP A 327 -16.14 -8.79 15.55
C ASP A 327 -14.92 -9.47 14.91
N GLY A 328 -14.40 -8.90 13.82
CA GLY A 328 -13.25 -9.42 13.07
C GLY A 328 -13.61 -10.51 12.05
N SER A 329 -14.88 -10.88 11.90
CA SER A 329 -15.29 -11.84 10.87
C SER A 329 -15.20 -11.24 9.46
N TYR A 330 -14.73 -12.05 8.49
CA TYR A 330 -14.63 -11.65 7.09
C TYR A 330 -16.00 -11.35 6.49
N LYS A 331 -16.11 -10.26 5.73
CA LYS A 331 -17.36 -9.84 5.09
C LYS A 331 -17.29 -9.97 3.56
N HIS A 332 -16.35 -9.30 2.91
CA HIS A 332 -16.19 -9.35 1.45
C HIS A 332 -14.86 -8.73 1.00
N SER A 333 -14.41 -9.03 -0.22
CA SER A 333 -13.26 -8.39 -0.87
C SER A 333 -13.72 -7.85 -2.22
N PRO A 334 -14.12 -6.58 -2.36
CA PRO A 334 -14.70 -6.07 -3.60
C PRO A 334 -13.73 -6.15 -4.80
N PHE A 335 -12.43 -5.99 -4.56
CA PHE A 335 -11.40 -6.12 -5.61
C PHE A 335 -10.04 -6.52 -5.02
N TYR A 336 -9.15 -6.97 -5.91
CA TYR A 336 -7.74 -7.21 -5.62
C TYR A 336 -6.87 -6.92 -6.84
N ILE A 337 -5.58 -6.72 -6.64
CA ILE A 337 -4.59 -6.62 -7.72
C ILE A 337 -3.79 -7.92 -7.74
N ASP A 338 -3.78 -8.59 -8.88
CA ASP A 338 -2.96 -9.77 -9.08
C ASP A 338 -1.49 -9.36 -9.23
N TYR A 339 -0.62 -9.92 -8.39
CA TYR A 339 0.78 -9.53 -8.33
C TYR A 339 1.55 -9.91 -9.60
N ALA A 340 1.29 -11.10 -10.15
CA ALA A 340 2.03 -11.63 -11.28
C ALA A 340 1.70 -10.91 -12.59
N SER A 341 0.42 -10.56 -12.78
CA SER A 341 -0.07 -9.91 -14.00
C SER A 341 -0.22 -8.39 -13.87
N GLY A 342 -0.22 -7.85 -12.65
CA GLY A 342 -0.54 -6.44 -12.38
C GLY A 342 -2.01 -6.08 -12.65
N THR A 343 -2.88 -7.07 -12.89
CA THR A 343 -4.26 -6.83 -13.27
C THR A 343 -5.14 -6.50 -12.07
N PHE A 344 -5.98 -5.47 -12.24
CA PHE A 344 -6.99 -5.11 -11.24
C PHE A 344 -8.25 -5.97 -11.47
N ASN A 345 -8.60 -6.78 -10.48
CA ASN A 345 -9.69 -7.74 -10.54
C ASN A 345 -10.79 -7.37 -9.54
N PHE A 346 -12.04 -7.34 -10.00
CA PHE A 346 -13.18 -7.26 -9.10
C PHE A 346 -13.61 -8.67 -8.68
N ALA A 347 -13.79 -8.92 -7.38
CA ALA A 347 -14.24 -10.25 -6.92
C ALA A 347 -15.73 -10.50 -7.22
N SER A 348 -16.50 -9.42 -7.40
CA SER A 348 -17.87 -9.45 -7.87
C SER A 348 -18.08 -8.33 -8.89
N ARG A 349 -18.98 -8.56 -9.85
CA ARG A 349 -19.23 -7.59 -10.92
C ARG A 349 -19.69 -6.24 -10.33
N PRO A 350 -19.08 -5.11 -10.71
CA PRO A 350 -19.53 -3.80 -10.26
C PRO A 350 -20.97 -3.53 -10.69
N ALA A 351 -21.79 -2.97 -9.78
CA ALA A 351 -23.12 -2.51 -10.10
C ALA A 351 -23.06 -1.06 -10.63
N PHE A 352 -23.46 -0.84 -11.88
CA PHE A 352 -23.36 0.47 -12.53
C PHE A 352 -24.65 1.30 -12.40
N ASN A 353 -25.23 1.40 -11.19
CA ASN A 353 -26.40 2.25 -10.89
C ASN A 353 -27.54 2.19 -11.95
N GLY A 354 -27.93 0.98 -12.37
CA GLY A 354 -28.95 0.76 -13.39
C GLY A 354 -28.47 0.93 -14.84
N ALA A 355 -27.28 1.47 -15.08
CA ALA A 355 -26.62 1.35 -16.38
C ALA A 355 -26.22 -0.11 -16.59
N THR A 356 -26.50 -0.64 -17.77
CA THR A 356 -26.04 -1.98 -18.10
C THR A 356 -24.61 -1.90 -18.63
N PRO A 357 -23.60 -2.51 -17.96
CA PRO A 357 -22.23 -2.46 -18.46
C PRO A 357 -22.08 -3.02 -19.88
N TRP A 358 -21.09 -2.51 -20.63
CA TRP A 358 -20.89 -2.84 -22.05
C TRP A 358 -20.65 -4.33 -22.32
N ASP A 359 -20.22 -5.08 -21.30
CA ASP A 359 -19.97 -6.52 -21.32
C ASP A 359 -21.11 -7.35 -20.69
N SER A 360 -22.27 -6.76 -20.36
CA SER A 360 -23.42 -7.47 -19.73
C SER A 360 -24.52 -7.86 -20.68
N ALA A 361 -24.14 -8.22 -21.90
CA ALA A 361 -25.07 -8.66 -22.95
C ALA A 361 -26.11 -7.60 -23.41
N ASN A 362 -26.05 -6.34 -22.92
CA ASN A 362 -26.96 -5.24 -23.32
C ASN A 362 -26.31 -4.11 -24.13
N LEU A 363 -25.05 -4.23 -24.57
CA LEU A 363 -24.88 -3.91 -25.99
C LEU A 363 -25.69 -5.01 -26.67
N PRO A 364 -26.79 -4.70 -27.40
CA PRO A 364 -27.35 -5.67 -28.31
C PRO A 364 -26.13 -6.15 -29.07
N ASN A 365 -25.78 -7.43 -28.95
CA ASN A 365 -24.83 -7.98 -29.88
C ASN A 365 -25.40 -7.54 -31.24
N PRO A 366 -24.67 -6.77 -32.07
CA PRO A 366 -25.21 -6.34 -33.37
C PRO A 366 -25.61 -7.54 -34.24
N LEU A 367 -25.37 -8.76 -33.75
CA LEU A 367 -25.67 -10.05 -34.31
C LEU A 367 -26.60 -10.95 -33.48
N THR A 368 -27.39 -10.53 -32.47
CA THR A 368 -28.48 -11.43 -31.97
C THR A 368 -29.80 -10.69 -31.90
N THR A 369 -30.71 -10.94 -32.84
CA THR A 369 -31.58 -12.13 -32.73
C THR A 369 -31.23 -13.38 -33.55
N ASP A 370 -30.27 -13.38 -34.50
CA ASP A 370 -30.01 -14.57 -35.36
C ASP A 370 -28.54 -14.77 -35.86
N GLY A 371 -27.51 -14.18 -35.25
CA GLY A 371 -26.16 -14.05 -35.87
C GLY A 371 -24.96 -14.57 -35.07
N GLY A 372 -24.27 -15.51 -35.73
CA GLY A 372 -22.83 -15.85 -35.74
C GLY A 372 -21.86 -15.29 -34.69
N TRP A 373 -21.01 -16.19 -34.19
CA TRP A 373 -19.88 -15.88 -33.30
C TRP A 373 -18.69 -15.36 -34.12
N LEU A 374 -18.02 -14.31 -33.66
CA LEU A 374 -16.65 -13.97 -34.07
C LEU A 374 -15.67 -14.70 -33.15
N ALA A 375 -15.26 -15.91 -33.55
CA ALA A 375 -14.14 -16.56 -32.89
C ALA A 375 -12.83 -15.88 -33.31
N ALA A 376 -11.90 -15.74 -32.36
CA ALA A 376 -10.67 -14.92 -32.44
C ALA A 376 -9.74 -15.19 -33.65
N GLN A 377 -10.05 -16.14 -34.54
CA GLN A 377 -9.18 -16.52 -35.66
C GLN A 377 -9.91 -16.84 -36.98
N ARG A 378 -11.24 -16.68 -37.14
CA ARG A 378 -11.92 -17.10 -38.39
C ARG A 378 -13.18 -16.27 -38.72
N GLY A 379 -13.05 -15.33 -39.66
CA GLY A 379 -14.08 -14.85 -40.61
C GLY A 379 -15.36 -14.19 -40.08
N PHE A 380 -16.01 -13.40 -40.95
CA PHE A 380 -17.31 -12.77 -40.73
C PHE A 380 -18.44 -13.80 -40.94
N ASN A 381 -19.28 -14.02 -39.92
CA ASN A 381 -20.17 -15.18 -39.81
C ASN A 381 -21.65 -14.77 -39.98
N PHE A 382 -22.27 -15.11 -41.12
CA PHE A 382 -23.71 -14.93 -41.35
C PHE A 382 -24.44 -16.25 -41.07
N GLY A 383 -25.10 -16.34 -39.92
CA GLY A 383 -25.87 -17.52 -39.53
C GLY A 383 -27.12 -17.69 -40.40
N VAL A 384 -27.31 -18.88 -40.98
CA VAL A 384 -28.54 -19.29 -41.67
C VAL A 384 -29.07 -20.57 -41.02
N GLY A 385 -29.54 -20.45 -39.78
CA GLY A 385 -30.15 -21.55 -39.01
C GLY A 385 -29.16 -22.61 -38.49
N TYR A 386 -29.68 -23.52 -37.65
CA TYR A 386 -28.96 -24.53 -36.86
C TYR A 386 -27.70 -25.11 -37.54
N GLY A 387 -26.53 -24.58 -37.16
CA GLY A 387 -25.21 -25.14 -37.50
C GLY A 387 -24.75 -25.01 -38.95
N ARG A 388 -25.38 -24.16 -39.77
CA ARG A 388 -25.03 -23.98 -41.19
C ARG A 388 -24.63 -22.54 -41.51
N TYR A 389 -23.69 -22.38 -42.44
CA TYR A 389 -23.07 -21.08 -42.76
C TYR A 389 -23.37 -20.69 -44.21
N ALA A 390 -23.82 -19.45 -44.45
CA ALA A 390 -24.05 -18.96 -45.82
C ALA A 390 -22.73 -18.70 -46.57
N LEU A 391 -21.66 -18.45 -45.80
CA LEU A 391 -20.31 -18.19 -46.25
C LEU A 391 -19.37 -18.77 -45.19
N GLN A 392 -18.67 -19.85 -45.53
CA GLN A 392 -17.61 -20.42 -44.70
C GLN A 392 -16.27 -20.18 -45.38
N VAL A 393 -15.42 -19.34 -44.78
CA VAL A 393 -14.00 -19.26 -45.15
C VAL A 393 -13.29 -20.38 -44.40
N SER A 394 -12.55 -21.22 -45.15
CA SER A 394 -11.90 -22.40 -44.58
C SER A 394 -11.09 -22.04 -43.34
N ALA A 395 -11.23 -22.95 -42.41
CA ALA A 395 -10.78 -22.81 -41.07
C ALA A 395 -9.25 -23.01 -40.99
N ASN A 396 -8.72 -24.00 -41.69
CA ASN A 396 -7.34 -24.43 -41.50
C ASN A 396 -6.35 -23.38 -41.99
N GLY A 397 -5.69 -22.70 -41.03
CA GLY A 397 -4.64 -21.70 -41.27
C GLY A 397 -3.33 -22.27 -41.83
N THR A 398 -3.38 -23.42 -42.52
CA THR A 398 -2.23 -24.05 -43.19
C THR A 398 -2.59 -24.69 -44.53
N ASP A 399 -3.87 -24.84 -44.88
CA ASP A 399 -4.28 -25.50 -46.12
C ASP A 399 -4.71 -24.40 -47.11
N SER A 400 -3.91 -24.22 -48.16
CA SER A 400 -4.23 -23.29 -49.25
C SER A 400 -5.63 -23.55 -49.81
N ILE A 401 -6.17 -22.57 -50.55
CA ILE A 401 -7.24 -22.82 -51.50
C ILE A 401 -6.66 -23.78 -52.57
N GLY A 402 -6.73 -25.09 -52.31
CA GLY A 402 -6.08 -26.14 -53.10
C GLY A 402 -5.05 -26.98 -52.33
N GLY A 403 -4.72 -28.14 -52.88
CA GLY A 403 -3.69 -29.09 -52.41
C GLY A 403 -2.86 -29.62 -53.58
N ALA A 404 -2.03 -30.66 -53.37
CA ALA A 404 -1.29 -31.26 -54.48
C ALA A 404 -2.25 -31.77 -55.57
N PHE A 405 -1.85 -31.71 -56.86
CA PHE A 405 -2.73 -32.05 -57.99
C PHE A 405 -3.39 -33.44 -57.86
N VAL A 406 -2.68 -34.41 -57.28
CA VAL A 406 -3.20 -35.76 -57.01
C VAL A 406 -4.26 -35.77 -55.90
N GLU A 407 -4.08 -34.97 -54.85
CA GLU A 407 -5.00 -34.85 -53.71
C GLU A 407 -6.25 -34.05 -54.07
N TRP A 408 -6.12 -33.08 -54.99
CA TRP A 408 -7.20 -32.22 -55.46
C TRP A 408 -8.33 -32.98 -56.17
N ASN A 409 -8.06 -34.17 -56.72
CA ASN A 409 -9.10 -35.00 -57.32
C ASN A 409 -9.91 -35.80 -56.30
N ALA A 410 -9.39 -36.03 -55.09
CA ALA A 410 -10.08 -36.80 -54.05
C ALA A 410 -10.86 -35.90 -53.09
N ASN A 411 -10.29 -34.78 -52.65
CA ASN A 411 -10.93 -33.85 -51.71
C ASN A 411 -10.64 -32.40 -52.13
N ARG A 412 -11.69 -31.65 -52.52
CA ARG A 412 -11.58 -30.24 -52.92
C ARG A 412 -12.00 -29.33 -51.78
N THR A 413 -11.08 -28.53 -51.28
CA THR A 413 -11.39 -27.47 -50.30
C THR A 413 -11.80 -26.19 -51.06
N PRO A 414 -13.07 -25.75 -51.01
CA PRO A 414 -13.51 -24.57 -51.72
C PRO A 414 -13.09 -23.29 -51.00
N ALA A 415 -12.81 -22.23 -51.77
CA ALA A 415 -12.69 -20.87 -51.21
C ALA A 415 -14.04 -20.31 -50.74
N LEU A 416 -15.13 -20.78 -51.37
CA LEU A 416 -16.50 -20.39 -51.09
C LEU A 416 -17.38 -21.64 -51.16
N GLN A 417 -17.95 -22.05 -50.02
CA GLN A 417 -18.96 -23.10 -49.94
C GLN A 417 -20.35 -22.49 -49.76
N ILE A 418 -21.32 -22.98 -50.52
CA ILE A 418 -22.74 -22.60 -50.43
C ILE A 418 -23.53 -23.84 -50.03
N ASP A 419 -23.98 -23.90 -48.79
CA ASP A 419 -24.72 -25.05 -48.29
C ASP A 419 -26.15 -25.08 -48.83
N CYS A 420 -26.50 -26.20 -49.46
CA CYS A 420 -27.80 -26.46 -50.09
C CYS A 420 -28.55 -27.54 -49.27
N PRO A 421 -29.23 -27.19 -48.16
CA PRO A 421 -29.66 -28.15 -47.15
C PRO A 421 -30.70 -29.20 -47.58
N TRP A 422 -31.49 -28.91 -48.60
CA TRP A 422 -32.64 -29.70 -49.03
C TRP A 422 -32.52 -30.04 -50.52
N ASN A 423 -32.60 -31.32 -50.85
CA ASN A 423 -32.54 -31.83 -52.22
C ASN A 423 -33.75 -31.38 -53.09
N GLN A 424 -34.81 -30.87 -52.48
CA GLN A 424 -36.03 -30.38 -53.14
C GLN A 424 -36.01 -28.90 -53.51
N ALA A 425 -34.96 -28.17 -53.17
CA ALA A 425 -34.91 -26.72 -53.33
C ALA A 425 -33.94 -26.28 -54.44
N ALA A 426 -34.15 -25.05 -54.90
CA ALA A 426 -33.20 -24.30 -55.70
C ALA A 426 -32.48 -23.28 -54.82
N TYR A 427 -31.21 -23.08 -55.11
CA TYR A 427 -30.33 -22.21 -54.34
C TYR A 427 -29.68 -21.20 -55.26
N MET A 428 -29.76 -19.93 -54.88
CA MET A 428 -29.14 -18.85 -55.63
C MET A 428 -27.77 -18.56 -55.04
N GLY A 429 -26.71 -18.94 -55.75
CA GLY A 429 -25.35 -18.76 -55.26
C GLY A 429 -24.88 -17.32 -55.37
N ILE A 430 -25.09 -16.71 -56.54
CA ILE A 430 -24.73 -15.30 -56.80
C ILE A 430 -25.90 -14.62 -57.50
N ARG A 431 -26.25 -13.41 -57.05
CA ARG A 431 -27.29 -12.58 -57.66
C ARG A 431 -26.83 -11.14 -57.82
N TRP A 432 -27.03 -10.60 -59.02
CA TRP A 432 -26.96 -9.17 -59.28
C TRP A 432 -28.37 -8.61 -59.37
N THR A 433 -28.67 -7.60 -58.55
CA THR A 433 -29.99 -6.99 -58.49
C THR A 433 -29.89 -5.48 -58.34
N GLN A 434 -30.78 -4.75 -59.02
CA GLN A 434 -31.06 -3.37 -58.65
C GLN A 434 -32.13 -3.43 -57.57
N TRP A 435 -31.76 -3.07 -56.34
CA TRP A 435 -32.63 -3.27 -55.18
C TRP A 435 -33.96 -2.53 -55.35
N GLY A 436 -35.08 -3.23 -55.11
CA GLY A 436 -36.44 -2.71 -55.27
C GLY A 436 -36.94 -2.55 -56.71
N MET A 437 -36.10 -2.81 -57.72
CA MET A 437 -36.43 -2.55 -59.13
C MET A 437 -36.46 -3.83 -59.97
N ARG A 438 -35.30 -4.44 -60.24
CA ARG A 438 -35.21 -5.60 -61.15
C ARG A 438 -34.07 -6.55 -60.83
N HIS A 439 -34.29 -7.81 -61.20
CA HIS A 439 -33.24 -8.81 -61.31
C HIS A 439 -32.36 -8.52 -62.54
N LEU A 440 -31.04 -8.59 -62.39
CA LEU A 440 -30.10 -8.36 -63.48
C LEU A 440 -29.49 -9.66 -64.01
N ALA A 441 -29.00 -10.51 -63.12
CA ALA A 441 -28.44 -11.82 -63.45
C ALA A 441 -28.30 -12.69 -62.19
N ALA A 442 -28.17 -14.00 -62.39
CA ALA A 442 -27.79 -14.92 -61.33
C ALA A 442 -27.03 -16.15 -61.82
N ILE A 443 -26.32 -16.75 -60.86
CA ILE A 443 -25.82 -18.11 -60.91
C ILE A 443 -26.54 -18.88 -59.80
N ASP A 444 -27.34 -19.86 -60.17
CA ASP A 444 -28.16 -20.67 -59.28
C ASP A 444 -27.99 -22.15 -59.58
N CYS A 445 -28.35 -22.99 -58.62
CA CYS A 445 -28.40 -24.43 -58.80
C CYS A 445 -29.75 -24.98 -58.33
N TYR A 446 -30.12 -26.13 -58.87
CA TYR A 446 -31.24 -26.92 -58.39
C TYR A 446 -30.72 -28.28 -57.95
N ALA A 447 -31.11 -28.70 -56.76
CA ALA A 447 -30.60 -29.94 -56.16
C ALA A 447 -31.24 -31.21 -56.73
N GLY A 448 -32.20 -31.08 -57.66
CA GLY A 448 -32.77 -32.18 -58.43
C GLY A 448 -34.19 -32.58 -58.05
N GLY A 449 -34.64 -32.29 -56.82
CA GLY A 449 -35.97 -32.68 -56.32
C GLY A 449 -35.95 -33.89 -55.38
N SER A 450 -34.88 -34.68 -55.40
CA SER A 450 -34.66 -35.88 -54.60
C SER A 450 -33.20 -36.33 -54.69
N ASP A 451 -32.80 -37.34 -53.91
CA ASP A 451 -31.44 -37.91 -53.99
C ASP A 451 -31.18 -38.71 -55.27
N ALA A 452 -32.23 -39.05 -56.04
CA ALA A 452 -32.13 -39.85 -57.27
C ALA A 452 -32.13 -39.00 -58.55
N THR A 453 -32.41 -37.71 -58.43
CA THR A 453 -32.58 -36.78 -59.55
C THR A 453 -31.35 -35.94 -59.77
N VAL A 454 -31.04 -35.68 -61.03
CA VAL A 454 -29.80 -35.03 -61.44
C VAL A 454 -29.84 -33.53 -61.10
N PRO A 455 -28.87 -33.01 -60.33
CA PRO A 455 -28.79 -31.58 -60.07
C PRO A 455 -28.29 -30.82 -61.30
N TYR A 456 -28.54 -29.51 -61.36
CA TYR A 456 -27.97 -28.65 -62.38
C TYR A 456 -27.51 -27.31 -61.82
N ILE A 457 -26.59 -26.67 -62.53
CA ILE A 457 -26.23 -25.26 -62.34
C ILE A 457 -26.69 -24.45 -63.55
N SER A 458 -27.27 -23.29 -63.31
CA SER A 458 -27.83 -22.40 -64.31
C SER A 458 -27.24 -21.00 -64.18
N MET A 459 -26.85 -20.42 -65.31
CA MET A 459 -26.34 -19.05 -65.41
C MET A 459 -27.24 -18.27 -66.34
N HIS A 460 -27.77 -17.14 -65.88
CA HIS A 460 -28.74 -16.38 -66.67
C HIS A 460 -28.68 -14.87 -66.41
N VAL A 461 -29.08 -14.08 -67.42
CA VAL A 461 -29.25 -12.64 -67.36
C VAL A 461 -30.74 -12.33 -67.50
N GLY A 462 -31.30 -11.54 -66.58
CA GLY A 462 -32.74 -11.31 -66.48
C GLY A 462 -33.49 -12.55 -65.98
N GLY A 463 -34.52 -12.99 -66.70
CA GLY A 463 -35.19 -14.26 -66.38
C GLY A 463 -34.41 -15.48 -66.88
N ARG A 464 -34.94 -16.68 -66.63
CA ARG A 464 -34.31 -17.95 -67.05
C ARG A 464 -34.44 -18.26 -68.55
N ALA A 465 -35.12 -17.44 -69.33
CA ALA A 465 -35.37 -17.68 -70.76
C ALA A 465 -34.10 -17.74 -71.63
N ASN A 466 -33.00 -17.16 -71.16
CA ASN A 466 -31.69 -17.19 -71.82
C ASN A 466 -30.68 -17.99 -70.98
N ALA A 467 -31.16 -18.93 -70.18
CA ALA A 467 -30.30 -19.69 -69.29
C ALA A 467 -29.32 -20.56 -70.07
N PHE A 468 -28.12 -20.62 -69.53
CA PHE A 468 -27.08 -21.56 -69.87
C PHE A 468 -26.93 -22.53 -68.70
N THR A 469 -27.25 -23.80 -68.93
CA THR A 469 -27.37 -24.80 -67.88
C THR A 469 -26.41 -25.96 -68.11
N PHE A 470 -25.74 -26.40 -67.05
CA PHE A 470 -25.00 -27.65 -67.01
C PHE A 470 -25.71 -28.63 -66.08
N ASN A 471 -26.13 -29.75 -66.63
CA ASN A 471 -26.76 -30.82 -65.87
C ASN A 471 -25.70 -31.79 -65.31
N GLY A 472 -25.98 -32.41 -64.17
CA GLY A 472 -25.08 -33.38 -63.53
C GLY A 472 -24.77 -34.63 -64.37
N ASN A 473 -25.52 -34.86 -65.45
CA ASN A 473 -25.24 -35.90 -66.45
C ASN A 473 -24.15 -35.50 -67.47
N GLY A 474 -23.64 -34.26 -67.41
CA GLY A 474 -22.65 -33.73 -68.33
C GLY A 474 -23.24 -33.01 -69.54
N ASP A 475 -24.57 -32.93 -69.65
CA ASP A 475 -25.25 -32.20 -70.72
C ASP A 475 -25.17 -30.69 -70.51
N LEU A 476 -24.88 -29.97 -71.59
CA LEU A 476 -24.98 -28.51 -71.68
C LEU A 476 -26.26 -28.17 -72.44
N GLU A 477 -27.09 -27.32 -71.85
CA GLU A 477 -28.30 -26.78 -72.46
C GLU A 477 -28.20 -25.26 -72.58
N ALA A 478 -28.36 -24.75 -73.81
CA ALA A 478 -28.51 -23.32 -74.06
C ALA A 478 -29.93 -23.08 -74.61
N GLN A 479 -30.75 -22.35 -73.87
CA GLN A 479 -32.12 -22.04 -74.30
C GLN A 479 -32.19 -20.97 -75.40
N GLY A 480 -31.09 -20.23 -75.60
CA GLY A 480 -30.91 -19.25 -76.67
C GLY A 480 -29.97 -19.74 -77.77
N ALA A 481 -29.75 -18.88 -78.78
CA ALA A 481 -28.82 -19.18 -79.86
C ALA A 481 -27.35 -19.12 -79.41
N ILE A 482 -26.54 -20.12 -79.79
CA ILE A 482 -25.09 -20.13 -79.52
C ILE A 482 -24.36 -19.46 -80.70
N ARG A 483 -23.52 -18.46 -80.40
CA ARG A 483 -22.72 -17.75 -81.41
C ARG A 483 -21.24 -18.08 -81.24
N ALA A 484 -20.59 -18.60 -82.28
CA ALA A 484 -19.17 -18.92 -82.25
C ALA A 484 -18.30 -17.73 -82.75
N GLY A 485 -17.95 -16.79 -81.87
CA GLY A 485 -17.00 -15.71 -82.19
C GLY A 485 -17.49 -14.62 -83.17
N SER A 486 -16.59 -13.72 -83.57
CA SER A 486 -16.91 -12.51 -84.36
C SER A 486 -17.26 -12.77 -85.84
N GLY A 487 -17.18 -14.02 -86.28
CA GLY A 487 -17.55 -14.43 -87.64
C GLY A 487 -17.97 -15.89 -87.77
N GLY A 488 -18.28 -16.60 -86.69
CA GLY A 488 -18.70 -18.00 -86.75
C GLY A 488 -20.20 -18.20 -86.65
N GLY A 489 -20.64 -19.40 -87.01
CA GLY A 489 -22.05 -19.71 -87.19
C GLY A 489 -22.89 -19.53 -85.93
N ILE A 490 -24.17 -19.25 -86.15
CA ILE A 490 -25.19 -19.16 -85.10
C ILE A 490 -25.93 -20.49 -85.07
N LEU A 491 -25.82 -21.27 -84.01
CA LEU A 491 -26.77 -22.35 -83.78
C LEU A 491 -28.02 -21.74 -83.16
N ALA A 492 -29.09 -21.61 -83.92
CA ALA A 492 -30.38 -21.14 -83.44
C ALA A 492 -31.03 -22.18 -82.53
N GLY A 493 -31.93 -21.74 -81.64
CA GLY A 493 -32.63 -22.63 -80.70
C GLY A 493 -33.49 -23.71 -81.36
N ASN A 494 -33.79 -23.59 -82.65
CA ASN A 494 -34.47 -24.63 -83.44
C ASN A 494 -33.49 -25.61 -84.12
N GLY A 495 -32.20 -25.58 -83.78
CA GLY A 495 -31.15 -26.44 -84.34
C GLY A 495 -30.62 -25.98 -85.71
N ASN A 496 -31.11 -24.88 -86.28
CA ASN A 496 -30.61 -24.36 -87.55
C ASN A 496 -29.26 -23.66 -87.36
N VAL A 497 -28.36 -23.75 -88.35
CA VAL A 497 -27.02 -23.17 -88.28
C VAL A 497 -26.92 -22.00 -89.26
N TYR A 498 -26.63 -20.80 -88.78
CA TYR A 498 -26.28 -19.68 -89.64
C TYR A 498 -24.87 -19.88 -90.18
N MET A 499 -24.70 -19.83 -91.49
CA MET A 499 -23.38 -19.97 -92.12
C MET A 499 -22.88 -18.59 -92.49
N SER A 500 -21.97 -18.07 -91.67
CA SER A 500 -21.41 -16.72 -91.84
C SER A 500 -20.75 -16.51 -93.20
N TRP A 501 -20.05 -17.52 -93.73
CA TRP A 501 -19.44 -17.47 -95.07
C TRP A 501 -20.46 -17.42 -96.21
N ALA A 502 -21.67 -17.95 -96.01
CA ALA A 502 -22.72 -18.00 -97.02
C ALA A 502 -23.75 -16.86 -96.87
N GLY A 503 -23.65 -16.07 -95.78
CA GLY A 503 -24.59 -14.99 -95.46
C GLY A 503 -26.03 -15.43 -95.18
N GLN A 504 -26.30 -16.73 -95.00
CA GLN A 504 -27.66 -17.28 -94.90
C GLN A 504 -27.70 -18.49 -93.96
N TRP A 505 -28.91 -18.92 -93.57
CA TRP A 505 -29.12 -20.14 -92.78
C TRP A 505 -28.78 -21.39 -93.58
N LEU A 506 -28.25 -22.43 -92.92
CA LEU A 506 -27.95 -23.72 -93.51
C LEU A 506 -29.15 -24.31 -94.22
N SER A 507 -30.34 -24.21 -93.62
CA SER A 507 -31.59 -24.62 -94.27
C SER A 507 -31.80 -23.90 -95.62
N THR A 508 -31.67 -22.57 -95.66
CA THR A 508 -31.85 -21.76 -96.88
C THR A 508 -30.80 -22.08 -97.93
N TYR A 509 -29.54 -22.18 -97.52
CA TYR A 509 -28.43 -22.53 -98.42
C TYR A 509 -28.60 -23.92 -99.03
N LEU A 510 -28.95 -24.93 -98.22
CA LEU A 510 -29.20 -26.27 -98.71
C LEU A 510 -30.40 -26.31 -99.66
N THR A 511 -31.45 -25.54 -99.37
CA THR A 511 -32.61 -25.42 -100.26
C THR A 511 -32.23 -24.75 -101.60
N GLY A 512 -31.33 -23.76 -101.56
CA GLY A 512 -30.83 -23.07 -102.75
C GLY A 512 -29.77 -23.85 -103.55
N LEU A 513 -29.05 -24.77 -102.91
CA LEU A 513 -28.06 -25.61 -103.58
C LEU A 513 -28.77 -26.56 -104.57
N ALA A 514 -28.36 -26.52 -105.83
CA ALA A 514 -28.91 -27.36 -106.90
C ALA A 514 -30.42 -27.18 -107.17
N GLY A 515 -30.96 -25.97 -106.95
CA GLY A 515 -32.30 -25.59 -107.44
C GLY A 515 -33.47 -26.24 -106.70
N GLY A 516 -33.41 -26.35 -105.37
CA GLY A 516 -34.55 -26.82 -104.56
C GLY A 516 -34.63 -28.32 -104.35
N LYS A 517 -33.70 -29.12 -104.89
CA LYS A 517 -33.73 -30.60 -104.78
C LYS A 517 -33.55 -31.14 -103.36
N ALA A 518 -33.07 -30.33 -102.41
CA ALA A 518 -33.01 -30.68 -100.99
C ALA A 518 -34.25 -30.25 -100.18
N GLY A 519 -35.23 -29.58 -100.79
CA GLY A 519 -36.37 -28.98 -100.08
C GLY A 519 -37.51 -29.93 -99.69
N ALA A 520 -37.57 -31.14 -100.24
CA ALA A 520 -38.63 -32.10 -99.92
C ALA A 520 -38.02 -33.45 -99.54
N GLY A 521 -37.94 -33.71 -98.23
CA GLY A 521 -37.54 -35.03 -97.70
C GLY A 521 -36.04 -35.29 -97.58
N ALA A 522 -35.17 -34.29 -97.75
CA ALA A 522 -33.74 -34.45 -97.46
C ALA A 522 -33.50 -34.46 -95.95
N ILE A 523 -33.43 -35.66 -95.38
CA ILE A 523 -32.96 -35.88 -94.01
C ILE A 523 -31.42 -35.88 -94.07
N CYS A 524 -30.76 -35.11 -93.22
CA CYS A 524 -29.31 -35.23 -93.03
C CYS A 524 -29.02 -36.57 -92.35
N GLN A 525 -28.78 -37.63 -93.12
CA GLN A 525 -28.32 -38.91 -92.60
C GLN A 525 -26.84 -38.80 -92.25
N TRP A 526 -26.55 -38.50 -90.98
CA TRP A 526 -25.24 -38.76 -90.41
C TRP A 526 -25.02 -40.28 -90.42
N ASN A 527 -23.96 -40.72 -91.14
CA ASN A 527 -23.58 -42.11 -91.40
C ASN A 527 -24.37 -42.82 -92.54
N THR A 528 -24.01 -42.55 -93.79
CA THR A 528 -24.64 -43.16 -94.98
C THR A 528 -24.24 -44.61 -95.25
N GLU A 529 -23.37 -45.21 -94.42
CA GLU A 529 -22.91 -46.60 -94.57
C GLU A 529 -22.42 -46.97 -95.99
N ILE A 530 -21.92 -45.97 -96.75
CA ILE A 530 -21.39 -46.22 -98.09
C ILE A 530 -20.02 -46.90 -97.92
N THR A 531 -20.02 -48.22 -98.10
CA THR A 531 -18.82 -49.08 -98.05
C THR A 531 -18.27 -49.29 -99.47
N GLU A 532 -16.95 -49.32 -99.59
CA GLU A 532 -16.26 -49.58 -100.86
C GLU A 532 -15.93 -51.07 -100.98
N PHE A 533 -16.26 -51.69 -102.13
CA PHE A 533 -16.07 -53.12 -102.40
C PHE A 533 -15.34 -53.33 -103.71
N GLY A 534 -14.36 -54.25 -103.69
CA GLY A 534 -13.59 -54.65 -104.86
C GLY A 534 -12.81 -53.49 -105.50
N GLY A 535 -11.80 -53.81 -106.31
CA GLY A 535 -11.04 -52.81 -107.05
C GLY A 535 -10.63 -53.35 -108.40
N VAL A 536 -11.05 -52.70 -109.48
CA VAL A 536 -10.62 -53.04 -110.85
C VAL A 536 -9.64 -51.98 -111.34
N SER A 537 -8.42 -52.37 -111.68
CA SER A 537 -7.39 -51.42 -112.12
C SER A 537 -7.78 -50.78 -113.47
N THR A 538 -7.61 -49.47 -113.62
CA THR A 538 -8.11 -48.69 -114.79
C THR A 538 -7.34 -48.96 -116.08
N GLY A 539 -6.32 -49.82 -116.06
CA GLY A 539 -5.55 -50.27 -117.23
C GLY A 539 -5.81 -51.73 -117.62
N SER A 540 -6.65 -52.46 -116.87
CA SER A 540 -6.98 -53.85 -117.17
C SER A 540 -8.09 -53.93 -118.22
N SER A 541 -7.90 -54.73 -119.27
CA SER A 541 -8.95 -55.02 -120.28
C SER A 541 -10.05 -55.97 -119.76
N SER A 542 -9.86 -56.50 -118.55
CA SER A 542 -10.81 -57.38 -117.85
C SER A 542 -10.58 -57.35 -116.33
N GLY A 543 -11.65 -57.45 -115.55
CA GLY A 543 -11.60 -57.59 -114.09
C GLY A 543 -13.00 -57.76 -113.52
N GLN A 544 -13.11 -58.43 -112.38
CA GLN A 544 -14.37 -58.65 -111.67
C GLN A 544 -14.28 -58.00 -110.29
N ALA A 545 -15.27 -57.17 -109.95
CA ALA A 545 -15.49 -56.68 -108.60
C ALA A 545 -16.89 -57.14 -108.18
N ASP A 546 -16.94 -57.95 -107.13
CA ASP A 546 -18.21 -58.45 -106.61
C ASP A 546 -18.70 -57.56 -105.47
N LEU A 547 -19.99 -57.30 -105.50
CA LEU A 547 -20.69 -56.64 -104.41
C LEU A 547 -21.43 -57.70 -103.58
N PRO A 548 -21.02 -57.97 -102.32
CA PRO A 548 -21.68 -58.99 -101.52
C PRO A 548 -23.09 -58.55 -101.11
N ALA A 549 -24.03 -59.50 -101.07
CA ALA A 549 -25.31 -59.27 -100.43
C ALA A 549 -25.09 -58.94 -98.93
N PRO A 550 -25.85 -58.01 -98.33
CA PRO A 550 -27.05 -57.31 -98.83
C PRO A 550 -26.80 -55.88 -99.35
N TYR A 551 -25.61 -55.60 -99.89
CA TYR A 551 -25.27 -54.26 -100.34
C TYR A 551 -25.84 -53.96 -101.74
N VAL A 552 -26.31 -52.73 -101.93
CA VAL A 552 -26.80 -52.21 -103.21
C VAL A 552 -25.84 -51.15 -103.72
N LEU A 553 -25.40 -51.30 -104.97
CA LEU A 553 -24.48 -50.37 -105.61
C LEU A 553 -25.13 -48.99 -105.73
N VAL A 554 -24.46 -47.98 -105.18
CA VAL A 554 -24.91 -46.58 -105.25
C VAL A 554 -23.99 -45.71 -106.10
N GLY A 555 -22.81 -46.21 -106.48
CA GLY A 555 -21.93 -45.51 -107.41
C GLY A 555 -20.58 -46.18 -107.60
N LEU A 556 -19.74 -45.54 -108.39
CA LEU A 556 -18.35 -45.93 -108.63
C LEU A 556 -17.43 -44.80 -108.17
N ARG A 557 -16.28 -45.14 -107.62
CA ARG A 557 -15.20 -44.19 -107.35
C ARG A 557 -13.99 -44.55 -108.17
N ASN A 558 -13.44 -43.57 -108.87
CA ASN A 558 -12.10 -43.67 -109.43
C ASN A 558 -11.10 -43.18 -108.38
N GLY A 559 -10.26 -44.09 -107.88
CA GLY A 559 -9.04 -43.73 -107.16
C GLY A 559 -7.87 -44.03 -108.08
N PHE A 560 -6.99 -43.06 -108.34
CA PHE A 560 -5.81 -43.18 -109.23
C PHE A 560 -5.42 -44.62 -109.59
N TYR A 561 -5.78 -45.04 -110.81
CA TYR A 561 -5.54 -46.36 -111.39
C TYR A 561 -6.39 -47.56 -110.91
N THR A 562 -7.44 -47.35 -110.13
CA THR A 562 -8.40 -48.38 -109.69
C THR A 562 -9.83 -47.82 -109.55
N HIS A 563 -10.82 -48.53 -110.08
CA HIS A 563 -12.24 -48.27 -109.85
C HIS A 563 -12.77 -49.15 -108.73
N TYR A 564 -13.41 -48.53 -107.73
CA TYR A 564 -14.06 -49.20 -106.60
C TYR A 564 -15.58 -49.12 -106.76
N LEU A 565 -16.29 -50.18 -106.36
CA LEU A 565 -17.75 -50.16 -106.22
C LEU A 565 -18.10 -49.48 -104.89
N ARG A 566 -19.00 -48.50 -104.91
CA ARG A 566 -19.54 -47.88 -103.69
C ARG A 566 -20.96 -48.37 -103.48
N ALA A 567 -21.26 -48.92 -102.31
CA ALA A 567 -22.57 -49.52 -102.05
C ALA A 567 -23.06 -49.24 -100.63
N VAL A 568 -24.37 -49.31 -100.44
CA VAL A 568 -25.04 -49.11 -99.14
C VAL A 568 -25.84 -50.36 -98.81
N GLN A 569 -25.86 -50.74 -97.54
CA GLN A 569 -26.76 -51.76 -97.04
C GLN A 569 -28.18 -51.19 -96.91
N LEU A 570 -29.15 -51.75 -97.63
CA LEU A 570 -30.55 -51.39 -97.39
C LEU A 570 -30.96 -51.92 -96.02
N ARG A 571 -31.06 -51.04 -95.01
CA ARG A 571 -31.62 -51.38 -93.69
C ARG A 571 -33.15 -51.41 -93.75
N ASN A 572 -33.71 -52.42 -94.42
CA ASN A 572 -35.00 -53.07 -94.14
C ASN A 572 -35.28 -54.08 -95.25
N GLN A 573 -35.12 -55.36 -94.93
CA GLN A 573 -36.04 -56.39 -95.39
C GLN A 573 -36.68 -57.02 -94.16
#